data_AF-A0A1B9NSH1-F1
#
_entry.id   AF-A0A1B9NSH1-F1
#
_cell.length_a   1.000
_cell.length_b   1.000
_cell.length_c   1.000
_cell.angle_alpha   90.00
_cell.angle_beta   90.00
_cell.angle_gamma   90.00
#
_symmetry.space_group_name_H-M   'P 1'
#
loop_
_entity.id
_entity.type
_entity.pdbx_description
1 polymer ?
#
loop_
_entity_poly.entity_id
_entity_poly.type
_entity_poly.pdbx_seq_one_letter_code
_entity_poly.pdbx_strand_id
1 'polypeptide(L)'
;MSSSWNLQALTSKSGRVNSHRSDAIMLPADPVILFATPTLSPYYLYNEGINDIQPEPTTPEFVYNKGFFAQLHPLYAFNFPTTGADGLFFDLVLEGNVNDLIWDSDTHEGITATVTSIPRNESWFYEVCSTLESFMPSCSTRTIFKKSTFIRVILTGPSANHAQRNSNNPSPVRKPHLPQTFELVGRNRSGEVLKYSFILKQWFVHRGDKMGNQSEQTAWCNAIGYRMPRVKDLTNAKCGVGNPRYDNFPCRNGIDGASPQSRRNDVLRNIGSGLITEWGTLTMYDSAGFSRRGNYWTSDSDFFVESGSGTVKNLKSDWVPSSNGGICVYP
;
A
#
# COMPACT_ATOMS: atom_id res chain seq x y z
N MET A 1 -24.78 -33.48 -2.26
CA MET A 1 -25.72 -33.49 -3.40
C MET A 1 -24.92 -33.13 -4.64
N SER A 2 -24.74 -34.12 -5.53
CA SER A 2 -23.97 -34.02 -6.77
C SER A 2 -24.90 -33.55 -7.88
N SER A 3 -24.60 -32.43 -8.53
CA SER A 3 -25.32 -31.93 -9.69
C SER A 3 -24.63 -32.40 -10.97
N SER A 4 -25.21 -33.44 -11.56
CA SER A 4 -24.92 -33.98 -12.89
C SER A 4 -25.34 -32.98 -13.98
N TRP A 5 -24.43 -32.70 -14.93
CA TRP A 5 -24.75 -31.97 -16.15
C TRP A 5 -25.22 -32.97 -17.22
N ASN A 6 -26.53 -33.05 -17.46
CA ASN A 6 -27.08 -33.75 -18.62
C ASN A 6 -26.93 -32.86 -19.86
N LEU A 7 -25.99 -33.21 -20.74
CA LEU A 7 -25.93 -32.73 -22.12
C LEU A 7 -26.84 -33.62 -22.98
N GLN A 8 -27.98 -33.11 -23.44
CA GLN A 8 -28.74 -33.77 -24.50
C GLN A 8 -28.04 -33.54 -25.84
N ALA A 9 -27.44 -34.60 -26.39
CA ALA A 9 -26.94 -34.62 -27.75
C ALA A 9 -28.10 -34.86 -28.73
N LEU A 10 -28.37 -33.88 -29.59
CA LEU A 10 -29.22 -34.05 -30.77
C LEU A 10 -28.50 -34.97 -31.78
N THR A 11 -29.05 -36.14 -32.03
CA THR A 11 -28.55 -37.06 -33.06
C THR A 11 -29.05 -36.62 -34.44
N SER A 12 -28.14 -36.18 -35.31
CA SER A 12 -28.47 -35.96 -36.72
C SER A 12 -28.26 -37.25 -37.52
N LYS A 13 -29.30 -37.64 -38.27
CA LYS A 13 -29.24 -38.71 -39.26
C LYS A 13 -28.65 -38.18 -40.58
N SER A 14 -27.91 -39.09 -41.22
CA SER A 14 -27.48 -39.13 -42.63
C SER A 14 -26.48 -38.07 -43.15
N GLY A 15 -25.27 -38.55 -43.46
CA GLY A 15 -24.80 -38.59 -44.84
C GLY A 15 -24.49 -37.26 -45.54
N ARG A 16 -23.47 -36.54 -45.07
CA ARG A 16 -22.53 -35.75 -45.89
C ARG A 16 -21.39 -35.30 -44.99
N VAL A 17 -20.15 -35.37 -45.48
CA VAL A 17 -18.96 -34.89 -44.78
C VAL A 17 -19.05 -33.36 -44.69
N ASN A 18 -19.73 -32.87 -43.66
CA ASN A 18 -19.62 -31.49 -43.23
C ASN A 18 -18.65 -31.48 -42.05
N SER A 19 -17.55 -30.76 -42.23
CA SER A 19 -16.63 -30.35 -41.19
C SER A 19 -17.39 -29.51 -40.15
N HIS A 20 -18.05 -30.17 -39.20
CA HIS A 20 -18.63 -29.51 -38.03
C HIS A 20 -17.50 -29.24 -37.04
N ARG A 21 -16.76 -28.14 -37.24
CA ARG A 21 -16.09 -27.49 -36.12
C ARG A 21 -17.22 -26.92 -35.24
N SER A 22 -17.41 -27.53 -34.09
CA SER A 22 -18.13 -26.87 -33.00
C SER A 22 -17.26 -25.72 -32.55
N ASP A 23 -17.50 -24.52 -33.08
CA ASP A 23 -16.88 -23.30 -32.57
C ASP A 23 -17.45 -23.05 -31.17
N ALA A 24 -16.69 -23.41 -30.14
CA ALA A 24 -17.00 -23.04 -28.78
C ALA A 24 -16.94 -21.52 -28.67
N ILE A 25 -18.09 -20.88 -28.46
CA ILE A 25 -18.15 -19.45 -28.14
C ILE A 25 -17.64 -19.30 -26.71
N MET A 26 -16.35 -18.99 -26.56
CA MET A 26 -15.81 -18.53 -25.28
C MET A 26 -16.34 -17.13 -25.02
N LEU A 27 -17.28 -17.00 -24.09
CA LEU A 27 -17.69 -15.70 -23.60
C LEU A 27 -16.48 -14.98 -22.98
N PRO A 28 -16.36 -13.65 -23.12
CA PRO A 28 -15.32 -12.89 -22.45
C PRO A 28 -15.38 -13.14 -20.94
N ALA A 29 -14.23 -13.29 -20.30
CA ALA A 29 -14.17 -13.47 -18.85
C ALA A 29 -14.73 -12.23 -18.14
N ASP A 30 -15.53 -12.48 -17.10
CA ASP A 30 -16.08 -11.43 -16.26
C ASP A 30 -14.94 -10.60 -15.62
N PRO A 31 -15.10 -9.27 -15.57
CA PRO A 31 -14.16 -8.40 -14.88
C PRO A 31 -13.92 -8.80 -13.43
N VAL A 32 -12.66 -8.77 -13.01
CA VAL A 32 -12.27 -9.03 -11.62
C VAL A 32 -11.12 -8.12 -11.20
N ILE A 33 -11.15 -7.68 -9.95
CA ILE A 33 -10.03 -7.00 -9.29
C ILE A 33 -9.26 -8.08 -8.53
N LEU A 34 -7.97 -8.24 -8.86
CA LEU A 34 -7.12 -9.25 -8.24
C LEU A 34 -6.38 -8.70 -7.02
N PHE A 35 -5.73 -7.54 -7.21
CA PHE A 35 -4.84 -6.96 -6.21
C PHE A 35 -4.99 -5.44 -6.14
N ALA A 36 -4.74 -4.89 -4.95
CA ALA A 36 -4.39 -3.49 -4.75
C ALA A 36 -2.89 -3.40 -4.42
N THR A 37 -2.18 -2.57 -5.17
CA THR A 37 -0.72 -2.63 -5.25
C THR A 37 -0.09 -1.28 -4.88
N PRO A 38 0.22 -1.06 -3.59
CA PRO A 38 1.10 0.03 -3.18
C PRO A 38 2.55 -0.31 -3.53
N THR A 39 3.50 0.59 -3.28
CA THR A 39 4.92 0.35 -3.55
C THR A 39 5.41 -0.93 -2.87
N LEU A 40 5.86 -1.88 -3.69
CA LEU A 40 6.39 -3.19 -3.27
C LEU A 40 7.93 -3.15 -3.17
N SER A 41 8.51 -1.95 -3.01
CA SER A 41 9.97 -1.74 -2.90
C SER A 41 10.58 -2.81 -1.98
N PRO A 42 11.68 -3.44 -2.42
CA PRO A 42 12.16 -4.66 -1.79
C PRO A 42 12.59 -4.38 -0.35
N TYR A 43 12.00 -5.17 0.53
CA TYR A 43 12.58 -5.56 1.80
C TYR A 43 14.10 -5.72 1.60
N TYR A 44 14.91 -4.99 2.38
CA TYR A 44 16.37 -4.89 2.28
C TYR A 44 17.03 -6.21 1.83
N LEU A 45 17.44 -6.29 0.56
CA LEU A 45 18.28 -7.38 0.02
C LEU A 45 19.78 -7.12 0.24
N TYR A 46 20.15 -6.09 0.99
CA TYR A 46 21.51 -5.56 0.93
C TYR A 46 22.55 -6.16 1.88
N ASN A 47 22.20 -7.03 2.83
CA ASN A 47 23.21 -7.45 3.83
C ASN A 47 23.23 -8.93 4.27
N GLU A 48 22.42 -9.82 3.72
CA GLU A 48 22.57 -11.26 4.01
C GLU A 48 22.53 -12.06 2.70
N GLY A 49 23.50 -12.99 2.56
CA GLY A 49 23.79 -13.69 1.32
C GLY A 49 22.56 -14.30 0.65
N ILE A 50 22.62 -14.34 -0.68
CA ILE A 50 21.59 -14.72 -1.67
C ILE A 50 20.93 -16.11 -1.41
N ASN A 51 21.38 -16.88 -0.43
CA ASN A 51 21.06 -18.30 -0.31
C ASN A 51 20.01 -18.69 0.74
N ASP A 52 19.44 -17.75 1.50
CA ASP A 52 18.48 -18.12 2.59
C ASP A 52 17.26 -17.18 2.76
N ILE A 53 16.95 -16.35 1.76
CA ILE A 53 15.79 -15.45 1.81
C ILE A 53 14.63 -16.11 1.09
N GLN A 54 13.91 -17.00 1.77
CA GLN A 54 12.47 -17.03 1.50
C GLN A 54 11.91 -15.69 2.02
N PRO A 55 11.11 -14.94 1.24
CA PRO A 55 10.37 -13.82 1.80
C PRO A 55 9.70 -14.32 3.07
N GLU A 56 9.89 -13.65 4.22
CA GLU A 56 9.12 -14.03 5.40
C GLU A 56 7.64 -14.10 4.96
N PRO A 57 6.90 -15.17 5.32
CA PRO A 57 5.55 -15.34 4.85
C PRO A 57 4.78 -14.07 5.18
N THR A 58 4.48 -13.32 4.13
CA THR A 58 3.66 -12.14 4.23
C THR A 58 2.32 -12.59 4.77
N THR A 59 1.60 -11.68 5.41
CA THR A 59 0.27 -12.02 5.89
C THR A 59 -0.58 -12.60 4.74
N PRO A 60 -1.51 -13.55 4.99
CA PRO A 60 -2.20 -14.28 3.92
C PRO A 60 -2.84 -13.38 2.86
N GLU A 61 -3.12 -12.13 3.22
CA GLU A 61 -3.72 -11.11 2.39
C GLU A 61 -2.74 -10.45 1.41
N PHE A 62 -1.42 -10.61 1.55
CA PHE A 62 -0.41 -9.99 0.69
C PHE A 62 0.41 -11.03 -0.06
N VAL A 63 0.54 -10.85 -1.38
CA VAL A 63 1.40 -11.67 -2.22
C VAL A 63 2.61 -10.86 -2.65
N TYR A 64 3.80 -11.38 -2.35
CA TYR A 64 5.07 -10.79 -2.75
C TYR A 64 5.10 -10.52 -4.26
N ASN A 65 5.59 -9.34 -4.65
CA ASN A 65 5.59 -8.84 -6.04
C ASN A 65 4.21 -8.74 -6.70
N LYS A 66 3.12 -8.75 -5.93
CA LYS A 66 1.78 -8.49 -6.45
C LYS A 66 1.10 -7.40 -5.66
N GLY A 67 0.87 -7.58 -4.37
CA GLY A 67 0.14 -6.64 -3.53
C GLY A 67 -0.89 -7.32 -2.64
N PHE A 68 -1.83 -6.55 -2.12
CA PHE A 68 -2.91 -7.06 -1.26
C PHE A 68 -4.05 -7.62 -2.10
N PHE A 69 -4.56 -8.80 -1.74
CA PHE A 69 -5.74 -9.36 -2.39
C PHE A 69 -6.94 -8.43 -2.23
N ALA A 70 -7.66 -8.22 -3.33
CA ALA A 70 -8.94 -7.54 -3.29
C ALA A 70 -10.01 -8.49 -2.72
N GLN A 71 -10.59 -8.09 -1.60
CA GLN A 71 -11.70 -8.78 -0.94
C GLN A 71 -13.03 -8.35 -1.57
N LEU A 72 -13.89 -9.32 -1.85
CA LEU A 72 -15.25 -9.11 -2.34
C LEU A 72 -16.22 -8.88 -1.18
N HIS A 73 -17.45 -8.46 -1.51
CA HIS A 73 -18.54 -8.40 -0.54
C HIS A 73 -18.76 -9.77 0.15
N PRO A 74 -18.92 -9.82 1.48
CA PRO A 74 -19.03 -8.71 2.43
C PRO A 74 -17.71 -8.27 3.09
N LEU A 75 -16.56 -8.81 2.68
CA LEU A 75 -15.25 -8.62 3.33
C LEU A 75 -14.48 -7.37 2.89
N TYR A 76 -15.06 -6.53 2.04
CA TYR A 76 -14.39 -5.32 1.50
C TYR A 76 -13.92 -4.35 2.59
N ALA A 77 -14.51 -4.38 3.79
CA ALA A 77 -14.06 -3.57 4.92
C ALA A 77 -12.62 -3.85 5.36
N PHE A 78 -12.03 -4.97 4.92
CA PHE A 78 -10.65 -5.38 5.18
C PHE A 78 -9.69 -5.09 4.02
N ASN A 79 -10.16 -4.43 2.96
CA ASN A 79 -9.29 -4.02 1.87
C ASN A 79 -8.32 -2.91 2.29
N PHE A 80 -7.15 -2.94 1.67
CA PHE A 80 -6.20 -1.84 1.69
C PHE A 80 -6.79 -0.64 0.93
N PRO A 81 -6.50 0.61 1.34
CA PRO A 81 -5.75 1.01 2.53
C PRO A 81 -6.65 1.33 3.75
N THR A 82 -6.05 1.27 4.94
CA THR A 82 -6.63 1.84 6.17
C THR A 82 -5.92 3.09 6.69
N THR A 83 -4.73 3.39 6.17
CA THR A 83 -4.03 4.65 6.41
C THR A 83 -3.89 5.43 5.11
N GLY A 84 -3.74 6.75 5.16
CA GLY A 84 -3.52 7.55 3.95
C GLY A 84 -2.79 8.85 4.23
N ALA A 85 -2.30 9.47 3.16
CA ALA A 85 -1.68 10.79 3.14
C ALA A 85 -1.88 11.38 1.74
N ASP A 86 -1.73 12.70 1.65
CA ASP A 86 -1.86 13.41 0.38
C ASP A 86 -0.80 12.96 -0.63
N GLY A 87 -1.24 12.63 -1.84
CA GLY A 87 -0.39 12.20 -2.95
C GLY A 87 0.03 10.73 -2.93
N LEU A 88 -0.37 9.95 -1.92
CA LEU A 88 -0.19 8.49 -1.94
C LEU A 88 -1.10 7.86 -3.00
N PHE A 89 -0.61 6.82 -3.67
CA PHE A 89 -1.36 6.12 -4.70
C PHE A 89 -1.12 4.62 -4.69
N PHE A 90 -2.05 3.86 -5.24
CA PHE A 90 -1.88 2.43 -5.49
C PHE A 90 -2.53 2.05 -6.81
N ASP A 91 -2.07 0.96 -7.40
CA ASP A 91 -2.64 0.47 -8.65
C ASP A 91 -3.51 -0.77 -8.35
N LEU A 92 -4.77 -0.74 -8.78
CA LEU A 92 -5.62 -1.92 -8.86
C LEU A 92 -5.24 -2.73 -10.10
N VAL A 93 -5.06 -4.04 -9.93
CA VAL A 93 -4.74 -4.98 -11.01
C VAL A 93 -5.98 -5.77 -11.37
N LEU A 94 -6.46 -5.56 -12.59
CA LEU A 94 -7.72 -6.12 -13.08
C LEU A 94 -7.49 -7.13 -14.20
N GLU A 95 -8.35 -8.13 -14.30
CA GLU A 95 -8.45 -9.03 -15.46
C GLU A 95 -9.89 -9.09 -15.98
N GLY A 96 -10.07 -9.63 -17.18
CA GLY A 96 -11.37 -9.72 -17.86
C GLY A 96 -11.65 -8.54 -18.78
N ASN A 97 -12.93 -8.35 -19.16
CA ASN A 97 -13.34 -7.28 -20.07
C ASN A 97 -13.49 -5.93 -19.35
N VAL A 98 -12.38 -5.23 -19.16
CA VAL A 98 -12.31 -4.01 -18.31
C VAL A 98 -12.00 -2.71 -19.07
N ASN A 99 -11.79 -2.79 -20.39
CA ASN A 99 -11.29 -1.67 -21.18
C ASN A 99 -12.35 -0.58 -21.44
N ASP A 100 -13.63 -0.91 -21.28
CA ASP A 100 -14.76 0.01 -21.44
C ASP A 100 -15.25 0.59 -20.10
N LEU A 101 -14.56 0.27 -18.99
CA LEU A 101 -14.93 0.76 -17.67
C LEU A 101 -14.56 2.24 -17.50
N ILE A 102 -15.57 3.00 -17.07
CA ILE A 102 -15.44 4.38 -16.62
C ILE A 102 -15.50 4.38 -15.10
N TRP A 103 -14.61 5.13 -14.48
CA TRP A 103 -14.48 5.20 -13.02
C TRP A 103 -14.82 6.59 -12.53
N ASP A 104 -15.59 6.64 -11.46
CA ASP A 104 -15.88 7.89 -10.75
C ASP A 104 -14.94 8.03 -9.55
N SER A 105 -14.49 9.27 -9.31
CA SER A 105 -13.77 9.60 -8.08
C SER A 105 -14.73 9.65 -6.89
N ASP A 106 -14.22 9.34 -5.71
CA ASP A 106 -15.01 9.36 -4.47
C ASP A 106 -14.42 10.34 -3.45
N THR A 107 -15.25 11.17 -2.82
CA THR A 107 -14.80 12.28 -1.97
C THR A 107 -15.56 12.34 -0.66
N HIS A 108 -14.82 12.24 0.44
CA HIS A 108 -15.34 12.32 1.80
C HIS A 108 -14.39 13.13 2.69
N GLU A 109 -14.95 14.02 3.52
CA GLU A 109 -14.19 14.75 4.55
C GLU A 109 -13.00 15.59 4.05
N GLY A 110 -13.02 15.97 2.76
CA GLY A 110 -11.93 16.70 2.11
C GLY A 110 -10.80 15.81 1.62
N ILE A 111 -10.99 14.49 1.60
CA ILE A 111 -10.14 13.51 0.94
C ILE A 111 -10.86 13.02 -0.31
N THR A 112 -10.17 13.01 -1.44
CA THR A 112 -10.64 12.51 -2.73
C THR A 112 -9.76 11.35 -3.18
N ALA A 113 -10.39 10.20 -3.47
CA ALA A 113 -9.80 9.08 -4.17
C ALA A 113 -10.08 9.24 -5.68
N THR A 114 -9.07 9.69 -6.42
CA THR A 114 -9.16 9.87 -7.88
C THR A 114 -8.76 8.58 -8.57
N VAL A 115 -9.59 8.12 -9.51
CA VAL A 115 -9.41 6.84 -10.19
C VAL A 115 -9.13 7.05 -11.68
N THR A 116 -8.00 6.54 -12.16
CA THR A 116 -7.57 6.74 -13.55
C THR A 116 -7.01 5.47 -14.14
N SER A 117 -7.41 5.12 -15.36
CA SER A 117 -6.78 4.03 -16.11
C SER A 117 -5.39 4.45 -16.57
N ILE A 118 -4.39 3.60 -16.35
CA ILE A 118 -3.00 3.87 -16.73
C ILE A 118 -2.47 2.76 -17.65
N PRO A 119 -1.58 3.08 -18.59
CA PRO A 119 -0.89 2.05 -19.35
C PRO A 119 0.06 1.27 -18.41
N ARG A 120 0.30 -0.01 -18.74
CA ARG A 120 1.15 -0.92 -17.93
C ARG A 120 2.50 -0.29 -17.55
N ASN A 121 3.15 0.37 -18.49
CA ASN A 121 4.49 0.92 -18.30
C ASN A 121 4.55 2.11 -17.34
N GLU A 122 3.40 2.72 -17.03
CA GLU A 122 3.26 3.76 -16.01
C GLU A 122 2.90 3.21 -14.63
N SER A 123 2.58 1.90 -14.54
CA SER A 123 2.41 1.27 -13.23
C SER A 123 3.77 1.24 -12.54
N TRP A 124 3.80 1.72 -11.29
CA TRP A 124 5.02 1.77 -10.50
C TRP A 124 5.62 0.35 -10.33
N PHE A 125 4.77 -0.68 -10.35
CA PHE A 125 5.16 -2.08 -10.34
C PHE A 125 6.07 -2.44 -11.54
N TYR A 126 5.69 -1.98 -12.73
CA TYR A 126 6.45 -2.25 -13.95
C TYR A 126 7.82 -1.56 -13.92
N GLU A 127 7.86 -0.31 -13.48
CA GLU A 127 9.10 0.47 -13.34
C GLU A 127 10.10 -0.22 -12.39
N VAL A 128 9.66 -0.59 -11.18
CA VAL A 128 10.52 -1.23 -10.17
C VAL A 128 11.00 -2.61 -10.62
N CYS A 129 10.12 -3.46 -11.15
CA CYS A 129 10.58 -4.77 -11.62
C CYS A 129 11.53 -4.67 -12.82
N SER A 130 11.39 -3.65 -13.68
CA SER A 130 12.29 -3.47 -14.84
C SER A 130 13.69 -3.02 -14.44
N THR A 131 13.80 -2.20 -13.38
CA THR A 131 15.09 -1.70 -12.86
C THR A 131 15.79 -2.72 -11.96
N LEU A 132 15.04 -3.61 -11.31
CA LEU A 132 15.55 -4.62 -10.38
C LEU A 132 15.53 -6.04 -10.94
N GLU A 133 15.33 -6.23 -12.26
CA GLU A 133 15.22 -7.56 -12.90
C GLU A 133 16.43 -8.46 -12.60
N SER A 134 17.63 -7.88 -12.49
CA SER A 134 18.87 -8.58 -12.11
C SER A 134 18.92 -9.02 -10.64
N PHE A 135 18.18 -8.35 -9.76
CA PHE A 135 18.13 -8.63 -8.32
C PHE A 135 16.89 -9.42 -7.90
N MET A 136 15.86 -9.43 -8.75
CA MET A 136 14.59 -10.12 -8.52
C MET A 136 14.26 -10.99 -9.74
N PRO A 137 14.86 -12.18 -9.88
CA PRO A 137 14.66 -13.06 -11.04
C PRO A 137 13.20 -13.50 -11.22
N SER A 138 12.40 -13.45 -10.13
CA SER A 138 10.96 -13.73 -10.14
C SER A 138 10.10 -12.53 -10.52
N CYS A 139 10.65 -11.31 -10.60
CA CYS A 139 9.98 -10.08 -11.07
C CYS A 139 9.91 -10.01 -12.60
N SER A 140 9.81 -11.15 -13.29
CA SER A 140 9.68 -11.21 -14.74
C SER A 140 8.34 -10.57 -15.17
N THR A 141 8.40 -9.25 -15.40
CA THR A 141 7.30 -8.37 -15.84
C THR A 141 6.64 -8.82 -17.13
N ARG A 142 7.37 -9.61 -17.93
CA ARG A 142 6.89 -10.17 -19.20
C ARG A 142 5.83 -11.25 -19.02
N THR A 143 5.73 -11.85 -17.84
CA THR A 143 4.77 -12.91 -17.53
C THR A 143 3.77 -12.52 -16.44
N ILE A 144 4.23 -11.82 -15.40
CA ILE A 144 3.35 -11.42 -14.30
C ILE A 144 2.36 -10.37 -14.81
N PHE A 145 1.07 -10.67 -14.66
CA PHE A 145 -0.04 -9.82 -15.07
C PHE A 145 -0.14 -9.52 -16.56
N LYS A 146 0.50 -10.24 -17.50
CA LYS A 146 0.56 -9.87 -18.94
C LYS A 146 -0.76 -9.40 -19.58
N LYS A 147 -1.90 -9.94 -19.12
CA LYS A 147 -3.24 -9.62 -19.63
C LYS A 147 -4.05 -8.67 -18.74
N SER A 148 -3.43 -8.11 -17.71
CA SER A 148 -4.09 -7.27 -16.73
C SER A 148 -4.08 -5.79 -17.13
N THR A 149 -5.12 -5.10 -16.70
CA THR A 149 -5.29 -3.65 -16.79
C THR A 149 -4.99 -3.03 -15.42
N PHE A 150 -4.41 -1.83 -15.43
CA PHE A 150 -4.00 -1.12 -14.22
C PHE A 150 -4.83 0.14 -14.05
N ILE A 151 -5.47 0.26 -12.88
CA ILE A 151 -6.23 1.44 -12.51
C ILE A 151 -5.54 2.09 -11.32
N ARG A 152 -5.01 3.30 -11.49
CA ARG A 152 -4.38 4.05 -10.40
C ARG A 152 -5.43 4.76 -9.57
N VAL A 153 -5.33 4.59 -8.26
CA VAL A 153 -6.10 5.32 -7.26
C VAL A 153 -5.15 6.26 -6.53
N ILE A 154 -5.38 7.57 -6.62
CA ILE A 154 -4.58 8.60 -5.93
C ILE A 154 -5.43 9.19 -4.81
N LEU A 155 -4.91 9.17 -3.58
CA LEU A 155 -5.50 9.84 -2.45
C LEU A 155 -4.99 11.28 -2.39
N THR A 156 -5.90 12.25 -2.49
CA THR A 156 -5.61 13.68 -2.33
C THR A 156 -6.41 14.20 -1.16
N GLY A 157 -5.83 15.07 -0.33
CA GLY A 157 -6.54 15.50 0.87
C GLY A 157 -5.81 16.56 1.68
N PRO A 158 -6.17 16.73 2.97
CA PRO A 158 -5.54 17.75 3.80
C PRO A 158 -4.04 17.54 3.93
N SER A 159 -3.25 18.53 3.51
CA SER A 159 -1.79 18.51 3.62
C SER A 159 -1.23 19.86 4.06
N ALA A 160 0.02 19.84 4.53
CA ALA A 160 0.74 21.06 4.90
C ALA A 160 1.40 21.67 3.66
N ASN A 161 1.05 22.91 3.35
CA ASN A 161 1.68 23.64 2.25
C ASN A 161 3.14 24.00 2.58
N HIS A 162 3.86 24.56 1.59
CA HIS A 162 5.28 24.91 1.74
C HIS A 162 5.55 25.88 2.91
N ALA A 163 4.67 26.86 3.16
CA ALA A 163 4.82 27.80 4.26
C ALA A 163 4.61 27.13 5.63
N GLN A 164 3.57 26.28 5.76
CA GLN A 164 3.30 25.52 6.97
C GLN A 164 4.45 24.56 7.30
N ARG A 165 5.01 23.85 6.31
CA ARG A 165 6.14 22.93 6.51
C ARG A 165 7.39 23.64 7.04
N ASN A 166 7.68 24.84 6.55
CA ASN A 166 8.87 25.61 6.94
C ASN A 166 8.68 26.45 8.22
N SER A 167 7.46 26.65 8.69
CA SER A 167 7.18 27.41 9.91
C SER A 167 7.38 26.56 11.17
N ASN A 168 7.81 27.20 12.26
CA ASN A 168 7.81 26.61 13.61
C ASN A 168 6.48 26.81 14.34
N ASN A 169 5.62 27.71 13.85
CA ASN A 169 4.29 27.96 14.36
C ASN A 169 3.30 28.04 13.17
N PRO A 170 3.01 26.91 12.52
CA PRO A 170 2.10 26.86 11.38
C PRO A 170 0.65 27.09 11.80
N SER A 171 -0.19 27.54 10.86
CA SER A 171 -1.64 27.46 11.02
C SER A 171 -2.12 25.99 10.96
N PRO A 172 -3.26 25.66 11.60
CA PRO A 172 -3.85 24.33 11.55
C PRO A 172 -4.08 23.80 10.14
N VAL A 173 -3.98 22.48 9.97
CA VAL A 173 -4.39 21.75 8.77
C VAL A 173 -5.78 21.14 9.03
N ARG A 174 -6.65 21.10 8.01
CA ARG A 174 -7.98 20.49 8.13
C ARG A 174 -7.84 19.04 8.61
N LYS A 175 -8.74 18.62 9.52
CA LYS A 175 -8.81 17.25 10.02
C LYS A 175 -10.01 16.52 9.39
N PRO A 176 -9.79 15.39 8.72
CA PRO A 176 -10.89 14.57 8.21
C PRO A 176 -11.57 13.82 9.37
N HIS A 177 -12.89 13.69 9.35
CA HIS A 177 -13.59 12.82 10.32
C HIS A 177 -13.46 11.36 9.90
N LEU A 178 -12.53 10.62 10.50
CA LEU A 178 -12.29 9.20 10.21
C LEU A 178 -12.82 8.30 11.36
N PRO A 179 -13.22 7.03 11.08
CA PRO A 179 -13.06 6.31 9.81
C PRO A 179 -14.06 6.71 8.72
N GLN A 180 -13.67 6.58 7.45
CA GLN A 180 -14.54 6.78 6.28
C GLN A 180 -14.42 5.64 5.29
N THR A 181 -15.56 5.23 4.73
CA THR A 181 -15.64 4.23 3.66
C THR A 181 -15.54 4.94 2.32
N PHE A 182 -14.67 4.46 1.46
CA PHE A 182 -14.60 4.87 0.05
C PHE A 182 -15.09 3.73 -0.84
N GLU A 183 -15.81 4.04 -1.90
CA GLU A 183 -16.33 3.09 -2.87
C GLU A 183 -15.96 3.49 -4.31
N LEU A 184 -14.99 2.79 -4.87
CA LEU A 184 -14.54 2.99 -6.25
C LEU A 184 -15.33 2.06 -7.16
N VAL A 185 -16.15 2.62 -8.04
CA VAL A 185 -17.05 1.84 -8.89
C VAL A 185 -16.69 2.02 -10.35
N GLY A 186 -16.43 0.90 -11.03
CA GLY A 186 -16.21 0.82 -12.47
C GLY A 186 -17.51 0.49 -13.17
N ARG A 187 -17.94 1.36 -14.08
CA ARG A 187 -19.21 1.26 -14.81
C ARG A 187 -18.99 1.12 -16.31
N ASN A 188 -19.87 0.39 -16.98
CA ASN A 188 -20.00 0.43 -18.43
C ASN A 188 -21.44 0.75 -18.84
N ARG A 189 -21.78 0.57 -20.12
CA ARG A 189 -23.12 0.86 -20.66
C ARG A 189 -24.24 0.05 -20.00
N SER A 190 -23.92 -1.06 -19.35
CA SER A 190 -24.87 -1.92 -18.66
C SER A 190 -25.04 -1.56 -17.17
N GLY A 191 -24.25 -0.63 -16.64
CA GLY A 191 -24.29 -0.20 -15.25
C GLY A 191 -23.00 -0.50 -14.49
N GLU A 192 -23.11 -0.80 -13.19
CA GLU A 192 -21.99 -1.14 -12.33
C GLU A 192 -21.45 -2.53 -12.64
N VAL A 193 -20.14 -2.63 -12.85
CA VAL A 193 -19.46 -3.88 -13.23
C VAL A 193 -18.49 -4.33 -12.15
N LEU A 194 -17.74 -3.37 -11.57
CA LEU A 194 -16.76 -3.63 -10.52
C LEU A 194 -16.89 -2.63 -9.39
N LYS A 195 -16.62 -3.09 -8.18
CA LYS A 195 -16.50 -2.22 -7.01
C LYS A 195 -15.28 -2.61 -6.18
N TYR A 196 -14.48 -1.62 -5.82
CA TYR A 196 -13.44 -1.72 -4.81
C TYR A 196 -13.74 -0.74 -3.69
N SER A 197 -13.93 -1.26 -2.48
CA SER A 197 -14.20 -0.43 -1.31
C SER A 197 -13.13 -0.65 -0.25
N PHE A 198 -12.77 0.40 0.49
CA PHE A 198 -11.82 0.36 1.61
C PHE A 198 -12.26 1.34 2.70
N ILE A 199 -11.74 1.17 3.93
CA ILE A 199 -12.05 2.04 5.07
C ILE A 199 -10.78 2.74 5.53
N LEU A 200 -10.71 4.03 5.28
CA LEU A 200 -9.64 4.88 5.77
C LEU A 200 -9.87 5.21 7.24
N LYS A 201 -8.93 4.84 8.11
CA LYS A 201 -9.00 4.99 9.57
C LYS A 201 -8.08 6.07 10.10
N GLN A 202 -6.93 6.29 9.46
CA GLN A 202 -5.94 7.29 9.86
C GLN A 202 -5.43 8.10 8.66
N TRP A 203 -5.22 9.39 8.87
CA TRP A 203 -4.65 10.32 7.90
C TRP A 203 -3.36 10.93 8.41
N PHE A 204 -2.36 10.98 7.54
CA PHE A 204 -1.02 11.46 7.86
C PHE A 204 -0.68 12.74 7.10
N VAL A 205 0.01 13.64 7.79
CA VAL A 205 0.55 14.90 7.25
C VAL A 205 2.03 14.97 7.59
N HIS A 206 2.89 15.30 6.63
CA HIS A 206 4.35 15.36 6.83
C HIS A 206 4.91 16.77 6.63
N ARG A 207 6.06 17.01 7.26
CA ARG A 207 6.79 18.28 7.20
C ARG A 207 7.74 18.38 6.00
N GLY A 208 7.65 17.44 5.06
CA GLY A 208 8.56 17.33 3.91
C GLY A 208 10.02 17.16 4.36
N ASP A 209 10.94 17.82 3.67
CA ASP A 209 12.39 17.76 3.96
C ASP A 209 12.85 18.61 5.16
N LYS A 210 11.92 19.21 5.91
CA LYS A 210 12.25 19.97 7.13
C LYS A 210 12.58 19.01 8.28
N MET A 211 13.87 18.78 8.46
CA MET A 211 14.41 17.99 9.57
C MET A 211 14.46 18.81 10.87
N GLY A 212 14.36 18.13 12.00
CA GLY A 212 14.38 18.73 13.33
C GLY A 212 14.55 17.69 14.43
N ASN A 213 14.75 18.14 15.66
CA ASN A 213 14.72 17.25 16.81
C ASN A 213 13.27 16.80 17.12
N GLN A 214 13.12 15.79 17.98
CA GLN A 214 11.81 15.22 18.30
C GLN A 214 10.83 16.25 18.90
N SER A 215 11.32 17.15 19.76
CA SER A 215 10.49 18.20 20.38
C SER A 215 9.96 19.19 19.34
N GLU A 216 10.80 19.57 18.38
CA GLU A 216 10.40 20.47 17.28
C GLU A 216 9.34 19.83 16.37
N GLN A 217 9.49 18.54 16.04
CA GLN A 217 8.47 17.86 15.24
C GLN A 217 7.17 17.64 16.02
N THR A 218 7.27 17.34 17.32
CA THR A 218 6.10 17.23 18.21
C THR A 218 5.34 18.55 18.26
N ALA A 219 6.04 19.67 18.49
CA ALA A 219 5.45 21.00 18.52
C ALA A 219 4.78 21.34 17.18
N TRP A 220 5.42 21.00 16.06
CA TRP A 220 4.86 21.22 14.74
C TRP A 220 3.58 20.42 14.50
N CYS A 221 3.55 19.12 14.86
CA CYS A 221 2.34 18.30 14.77
C CYS A 221 1.19 18.90 15.57
N ASN A 222 1.46 19.26 16.83
CA ASN A 222 0.46 19.85 17.71
C ASN A 222 -0.07 21.18 17.14
N ALA A 223 0.79 22.01 16.57
CA ALA A 223 0.42 23.30 15.98
C ALA A 223 -0.48 23.14 14.75
N ILE A 224 -0.24 22.13 13.89
CA ILE A 224 -1.15 21.82 12.77
C ILE A 224 -2.45 21.12 13.21
N GLY A 225 -2.57 20.78 14.49
CA GLY A 225 -3.75 20.13 15.08
C GLY A 225 -3.73 18.60 15.06
N TYR A 226 -2.61 17.98 14.69
CA TYR A 226 -2.38 16.53 14.64
C TYR A 226 -1.50 16.11 15.82
N ARG A 227 -1.31 14.81 16.03
CA ARG A 227 -0.32 14.29 17.01
C ARG A 227 0.88 13.70 16.29
N MET A 228 2.02 13.67 16.97
CA MET A 228 3.15 12.85 16.51
C MET A 228 2.76 11.36 16.62
N PRO A 229 3.10 10.53 15.62
CA PRO A 229 2.75 9.11 15.64
C PRO A 229 3.55 8.37 16.71
N ARG A 230 2.97 7.29 17.21
CA ARG A 230 3.70 6.23 17.93
C ARG A 230 4.35 5.28 16.93
N VAL A 231 5.26 4.43 17.40
CA VAL A 231 5.89 3.39 16.57
C VAL A 231 4.82 2.55 15.85
N LYS A 232 3.78 2.13 16.58
CA LYS A 232 2.67 1.34 16.03
C LYS A 232 1.73 2.07 15.06
N ASP A 233 1.80 3.40 14.96
CA ASP A 233 1.05 4.10 13.89
C ASP A 233 1.82 4.00 12.55
N LEU A 234 3.12 3.66 12.58
CA LEU A 234 3.98 3.63 11.40
C LEU A 234 4.36 2.21 10.97
N THR A 235 4.64 1.31 11.90
CA THR A 235 5.22 -0.01 11.61
C THR A 235 4.75 -1.09 12.58
N ASN A 236 4.77 -2.34 12.12
CA ASN A 236 4.61 -3.56 12.94
C ASN A 236 5.93 -4.27 13.27
N ALA A 237 7.06 -3.58 13.12
CA ALA A 237 8.37 -4.07 13.58
C ALA A 237 8.31 -4.52 15.04
N LYS A 238 8.96 -5.64 15.35
CA LYS A 238 9.01 -6.18 16.70
C LYS A 238 10.15 -5.58 17.50
N CYS A 239 9.90 -5.20 18.75
CA CYS A 239 10.95 -4.80 19.68
C CYS A 239 11.74 -6.01 20.22
N GLY A 240 12.97 -5.77 20.68
CA GLY A 240 13.80 -6.76 21.38
C GLY A 240 14.31 -7.90 20.51
N VAL A 241 14.22 -7.75 19.18
CA VAL A 241 14.73 -8.70 18.20
C VAL A 241 15.91 -8.07 17.45
N GLY A 242 16.96 -8.87 17.21
CA GLY A 242 18.17 -8.41 16.53
C GLY A 242 19.43 -8.60 17.37
N ASN A 243 20.53 -8.03 16.89
CA ASN A 243 21.83 -8.14 17.53
C ASN A 243 21.88 -7.27 18.81
N PRO A 244 22.12 -7.84 20.00
CA PRO A 244 22.19 -7.08 21.26
C PRO A 244 23.25 -5.97 21.27
N ARG A 245 24.24 -6.03 20.37
CA ARG A 245 25.26 -4.98 20.22
C ARG A 245 24.71 -3.69 19.61
N TYR A 246 23.66 -3.78 18.79
CA TYR A 246 23.06 -2.66 18.06
C TYR A 246 21.59 -2.56 18.44
N ASP A 247 21.29 -2.53 19.74
CA ASP A 247 19.95 -2.53 20.34
C ASP A 247 19.13 -1.30 19.90
N ASN A 248 18.69 -1.33 18.63
CA ASN A 248 18.07 -0.24 17.90
C ASN A 248 16.61 -0.08 18.30
N PHE A 249 15.95 -1.18 18.66
CA PHE A 249 14.57 -1.19 19.13
C PHE A 249 14.34 -2.11 20.33
N PRO A 250 14.92 -1.80 21.50
CA PRO A 250 14.61 -2.52 22.73
C PRO A 250 13.16 -2.36 23.16
N CYS A 251 12.60 -3.41 23.74
CA CYS A 251 11.31 -3.35 24.41
C CYS A 251 11.39 -2.54 25.71
N ARG A 252 11.28 -1.21 25.60
CA ARG A 252 11.24 -0.28 26.74
C ARG A 252 9.80 0.17 26.99
N ASN A 253 9.36 0.18 28.24
CA ASN A 253 8.06 0.72 28.67
C ASN A 253 6.83 0.19 27.90
N GLY A 254 6.89 -1.06 27.42
CA GLY A 254 5.82 -1.67 26.62
C GLY A 254 5.66 -1.08 25.21
N ILE A 255 6.62 -0.30 24.72
CA ILE A 255 6.66 0.18 23.34
C ILE A 255 7.02 -0.98 22.41
N ASP A 256 6.17 -1.22 21.42
CA ASP A 256 6.30 -2.25 20.39
C ASP A 256 5.63 -1.76 19.10
N GLY A 257 5.83 -2.47 17.99
CA GLY A 257 5.10 -2.22 16.74
C GLY A 257 3.62 -2.57 16.82
N ALA A 258 2.89 -2.23 15.75
CA ALA A 258 1.51 -2.64 15.57
C ALA A 258 1.36 -4.17 15.51
N SER A 259 0.16 -4.66 15.82
CA SER A 259 -0.19 -6.07 15.64
C SER A 259 -0.88 -6.31 14.28
N PRO A 260 -0.66 -7.47 13.63
CA PRO A 260 0.29 -8.51 14.02
C PRO A 260 1.74 -8.05 13.84
N GLN A 261 2.57 -8.27 14.87
CA GLN A 261 3.98 -7.93 14.82
C GLN A 261 4.70 -8.83 13.80
N SER A 262 5.70 -8.26 13.13
CA SER A 262 6.68 -9.04 12.39
C SER A 262 7.57 -9.85 13.33
N ARG A 263 8.46 -10.68 12.78
CA ARG A 263 9.43 -11.45 13.56
C ARG A 263 10.73 -10.70 13.82
N ARG A 264 10.94 -9.58 13.11
CA ARG A 264 12.17 -8.81 13.06
C ARG A 264 11.89 -7.33 13.36
N ASN A 265 12.92 -6.52 13.45
CA ASN A 265 12.76 -5.07 13.59
C ASN A 265 12.56 -4.43 12.21
N ASP A 266 11.64 -4.95 11.42
CA ASP A 266 11.31 -4.53 10.05
C ASP A 266 9.84 -4.84 9.78
N VAL A 267 9.23 -4.22 8.77
CA VAL A 267 7.80 -4.41 8.48
C VAL A 267 7.52 -5.79 7.92
N LEU A 268 6.41 -6.37 8.37
CA LEU A 268 5.74 -7.46 7.66
C LEU A 268 4.47 -6.89 7.04
N ARG A 269 4.36 -6.89 5.71
CA ARG A 269 3.21 -6.26 5.00
C ARG A 269 1.88 -6.79 5.53
N ASN A 270 1.07 -5.88 6.05
CA ASN A 270 -0.22 -6.17 6.67
C ASN A 270 -1.13 -4.94 6.65
N ILE A 271 -2.43 -5.18 6.50
CA ILE A 271 -3.46 -4.13 6.47
C ILE A 271 -3.86 -3.78 7.91
N GLY A 272 -3.85 -2.49 8.26
CA GLY A 272 -4.19 -2.02 9.61
C GLY A 272 -3.04 -2.00 10.60
N SER A 273 -1.80 -2.17 10.12
CA SER A 273 -0.59 -2.34 10.93
C SER A 273 0.38 -1.14 10.85
N GLY A 274 -0.13 0.03 10.46
CA GLY A 274 0.64 1.27 10.37
C GLY A 274 0.99 1.68 8.94
N LEU A 275 1.31 2.96 8.79
CA LEU A 275 1.46 3.60 7.48
C LEU A 275 2.49 2.92 6.58
N ILE A 276 3.70 2.66 7.08
CA ILE A 276 4.78 2.08 6.29
C ILE A 276 4.51 0.60 6.04
N THR A 277 3.89 -0.11 6.99
CA THR A 277 3.51 -1.51 6.83
C THR A 277 2.51 -1.72 5.69
N GLU A 278 1.56 -0.79 5.51
CA GLU A 278 0.61 -0.82 4.40
C GLU A 278 1.23 -0.33 3.10
N TRP A 279 1.83 0.86 3.11
CA TRP A 279 2.22 1.59 1.91
C TRP A 279 3.63 1.29 1.41
N GLY A 280 4.50 0.70 2.23
CA GLY A 280 5.89 0.46 1.88
C GLY A 280 6.73 1.74 1.87
N THR A 281 7.77 1.74 1.05
CA THR A 281 8.75 2.83 0.96
C THR A 281 8.12 4.15 0.58
N LEU A 282 7.94 5.05 1.56
CA LEU A 282 7.25 6.33 1.37
C LEU A 282 8.00 7.28 0.40
N THR A 283 9.31 7.16 0.29
CA THR A 283 10.13 7.98 -0.61
C THR A 283 9.93 7.64 -2.09
N MET A 284 9.26 6.53 -2.42
CA MET A 284 8.95 6.14 -3.79
C MET A 284 7.67 6.83 -4.32
N TYR A 285 6.94 7.54 -3.47
CA TYR A 285 5.78 8.33 -3.87
C TYR A 285 6.21 9.78 -4.13
N ASP A 286 6.89 10.02 -5.26
CA ASP A 286 7.43 11.34 -5.62
C ASP A 286 6.38 12.46 -5.56
N SER A 287 5.14 12.15 -5.97
CA SER A 287 4.00 13.07 -5.93
C SER A 287 3.57 13.46 -4.51
N ALA A 288 3.84 12.63 -3.51
CA ALA A 288 3.48 12.89 -2.11
C ALA A 288 4.51 13.78 -1.41
N GLY A 289 5.74 13.88 -1.90
CA GLY A 289 6.74 14.81 -1.36
C GLY A 289 7.23 14.48 0.06
N PHE A 290 7.19 13.20 0.44
CA PHE A 290 7.82 12.67 1.65
C PHE A 290 9.32 13.00 1.68
N SER A 291 9.92 13.06 2.88
CA SER A 291 11.34 13.41 2.99
C SER A 291 12.23 12.37 2.33
N ARG A 292 13.19 12.83 1.50
CA ARG A 292 14.18 11.94 0.86
C ARG A 292 15.11 11.24 1.85
N ARG A 293 15.25 11.77 3.07
CA ARG A 293 16.04 11.14 4.13
C ARG A 293 15.31 9.98 4.79
N GLY A 294 14.00 9.90 4.61
CA GLY A 294 13.21 8.72 4.94
C GLY A 294 13.16 8.33 6.41
N ASN A 295 13.48 9.20 7.38
CA ASN A 295 13.43 8.89 8.81
C ASN A 295 12.40 9.79 9.51
N TYR A 296 11.50 9.21 10.31
CA TYR A 296 10.41 9.94 10.96
C TYR A 296 10.39 9.72 12.47
N TRP A 297 10.35 10.82 13.22
CA TRP A 297 10.24 10.77 14.68
C TRP A 297 8.92 10.15 15.14
N THR A 298 8.97 9.44 16.26
CA THR A 298 7.78 8.94 16.97
C THR A 298 7.69 9.54 18.36
N SER A 299 6.50 9.60 18.95
CA SER A 299 6.29 10.06 20.33
C SER A 299 6.79 9.08 21.39
N ASP A 300 7.19 7.87 20.99
CA ASP A 300 7.64 6.84 21.90
C ASP A 300 9.16 6.97 22.15
N SER A 301 9.54 7.42 23.35
CA SER A 301 10.94 7.50 23.79
C SER A 301 11.82 8.30 22.81
N ASP A 302 12.92 7.72 22.35
CA ASP A 302 13.93 8.25 21.43
C ASP A 302 13.87 7.53 20.08
N PHE A 303 12.71 6.92 19.76
CA PHE A 303 12.53 6.10 18.57
C PHE A 303 12.12 6.92 17.35
N PHE A 304 12.67 6.52 16.21
CA PHE A 304 12.26 6.96 14.88
C PHE A 304 12.18 5.75 13.95
N VAL A 305 11.38 5.88 12.89
CA VAL A 305 11.11 4.81 11.94
C VAL A 305 11.66 5.19 10.57
N GLU A 306 12.44 4.28 9.98
CA GLU A 306 12.93 4.38 8.62
C GLU A 306 11.84 3.97 7.63
N SER A 307 11.50 4.84 6.69
CA SER A 307 10.39 4.66 5.75
C SER A 307 10.57 3.56 4.72
N GLY A 308 11.80 3.08 4.47
CA GLY A 308 12.06 2.02 3.50
C GLY A 308 11.64 0.64 4.00
N SER A 309 12.20 0.21 5.13
CA SER A 309 11.95 -1.08 5.77
C SER A 309 10.94 -1.01 6.92
N GLY A 310 10.58 0.20 7.37
CA GLY A 310 9.90 0.42 8.64
C GLY A 310 10.70 -0.07 9.86
N THR A 311 12.03 -0.15 9.74
CA THR A 311 12.94 -0.43 10.87
C THR A 311 12.82 0.66 11.90
N VAL A 312 12.71 0.27 13.17
CA VAL A 312 12.75 1.20 14.30
C VAL A 312 14.19 1.36 14.77
N LYS A 313 14.63 2.60 14.91
CA LYS A 313 15.98 2.95 15.39
C LYS A 313 15.86 3.92 16.57
N ASN A 314 16.93 4.03 17.34
CA ASN A 314 17.03 4.97 18.46
C ASN A 314 18.38 5.68 18.44
N LEU A 315 18.50 6.78 19.20
CA LEU A 315 19.69 7.65 19.23
C LEU A 315 20.99 6.97 19.69
N LYS A 316 20.95 5.78 20.29
CA LYS A 316 22.13 5.01 20.71
C LYS A 316 22.68 4.10 19.61
N SER A 317 22.00 4.01 18.48
CA SER A 317 22.48 3.26 17.31
C SER A 317 23.67 3.98 16.67
N ASP A 318 24.68 3.23 16.23
CA ASP A 318 25.76 3.79 15.41
C ASP A 318 25.11 4.29 14.11
N TRP A 319 25.38 5.54 13.71
CA TRP A 319 24.84 6.21 12.50
C TRP A 319 23.45 6.86 12.60
N VAL A 320 23.16 7.59 13.69
CA VAL A 320 21.87 8.29 13.83
C VAL A 320 21.96 9.80 13.65
N PRO A 321 21.15 10.39 12.74
CA PRO A 321 20.94 11.83 12.72
C PRO A 321 20.22 12.29 13.99
N SER A 322 20.75 13.30 14.67
CA SER A 322 20.03 14.04 15.73
C SER A 322 18.82 14.83 15.20
N SER A 323 18.59 14.79 13.89
CA SER A 323 17.57 15.54 13.16
C SER A 323 16.88 14.60 12.17
N ASN A 324 15.59 14.31 12.42
CA ASN A 324 14.73 13.46 11.60
C ASN A 324 13.51 14.24 11.08
N GLY A 325 12.82 13.68 10.08
CA GLY A 325 11.63 14.27 9.47
C GLY A 325 10.43 14.25 10.43
N GLY A 326 9.52 15.20 10.24
CA GLY A 326 8.24 15.25 10.94
C GLY A 326 7.15 14.59 10.13
N ILE A 327 6.43 13.66 10.74
CA ILE A 327 5.14 13.16 10.26
C ILE A 327 4.16 13.17 11.42
N CYS A 328 2.90 13.43 11.13
CA CYS A 328 1.83 13.60 12.10
C CYS A 328 0.64 12.77 11.66
N VAL A 329 -0.17 12.33 12.61
CA VAL A 329 -1.31 11.43 12.36
C VAL A 329 -2.57 11.95 13.04
N TYR A 330 -3.72 11.65 12.43
CA TYR A 330 -5.05 11.87 13.00
C TYR A 330 -6.03 10.79 12.53
N PRO A 331 -6.97 10.34 13.39
CA PRO A 331 -6.92 10.47 14.85
C PRO A 331 -5.70 9.77 15.49
#